data_AF-A0A7Y7IMQ4-F1
#
_entry.id   AF-A0A7Y7IMQ4-F1
#
_cell.length_a   1.000
_cell.length_b   1.000
_cell.length_c   1.000
_cell.angle_alpha   90.00
_cell.angle_beta   90.00
_cell.angle_gamma   90.00
#
_symmetry.space_group_name_H-M   'P 1'
#
loop_
_entity.id
_entity.type
_entity.pdbx_description
1 polymer ?
#
loop_
_entity_poly.entity_id
_entity_poly.type
_entity_poly.pdbx_seq_one_letter_code
_entity_poly.pdbx_strand_id
1 'polypeptide(L)'
;FYVGMTRGRTSNTAYICETNSAAEDHSMAAEASSWRQILGEVLAAKGAEQTAHEVRAAETAKADTLQRLAAEYDYLAQLAAAEHLTKAVTKVTPDAVPRLQESPSWGAGVAAWRRAVATNAAGAQRVLEAALHHPGDAQDHMAVIHARFRRVASNFSAEPLSALKDEISCDRPDLRDMIEQVRSRTVNRRALVASEALTKRPSWVLALRARLGTTIAPSRWAAIVRDAATYRDRWGIDTQTEPLGPVPSGYEREQTQEREDLERQIRSMQNGTAQASVQNHIMPPAPIAHNPLTAVGPSL
;
A
#
# COMPACT_ATOMS: atom_id res chain seq x y z
N PHE A 1 34.74 -12.49 8.88
CA PHE A 1 35.93 -11.62 8.70
C PHE A 1 36.02 -10.70 9.90
N TYR A 2 37.10 -10.77 10.68
CA TYR A 2 37.39 -9.81 11.74
C TYR A 2 38.37 -8.79 11.16
N VAL A 3 37.97 -7.52 11.08
CA VAL A 3 38.85 -6.46 10.56
C VAL A 3 39.50 -5.74 11.73
N GLY A 4 40.82 -5.59 11.68
CA GLY A 4 41.52 -4.63 12.53
C GLY A 4 41.13 -3.21 12.13
N MET A 5 40.14 -2.63 12.82
CA MET A 5 39.73 -1.24 12.63
C MET A 5 39.69 -0.53 13.98
N THR A 6 40.23 0.69 14.03
CA THR A 6 40.14 1.55 15.22
C THR A 6 39.72 2.97 14.84
N ARG A 7 38.99 3.64 15.74
CA ARG A 7 38.50 5.01 15.55
C ARG A 7 39.38 6.00 16.32
N GLY A 8 39.68 7.13 15.72
CA GLY A 8 40.34 8.25 16.39
C GLY A 8 39.50 8.78 17.56
N ARG A 9 40.13 9.00 18.73
CA ARG A 9 39.45 9.46 19.95
C ARG A 9 38.86 10.87 19.83
N THR A 10 39.48 11.74 19.05
CA THR A 10 39.17 13.16 18.95
C THR A 10 38.84 13.62 17.52
N SER A 11 38.74 12.70 16.57
CA SER A 11 38.42 12.98 15.16
C SER A 11 37.44 11.97 14.57
N ASN A 12 36.75 12.35 13.50
CA ASN A 12 35.91 11.44 12.73
C ASN A 12 36.76 10.67 11.69
N THR A 13 37.80 9.99 12.16
CA THR A 13 38.75 9.25 11.32
C THR A 13 38.79 7.79 11.77
N ALA A 14 38.70 6.87 10.81
CA ALA A 14 38.86 5.44 11.04
C ALA A 14 40.18 4.96 10.42
N TYR A 15 40.92 4.13 11.15
CA TYR A 15 42.14 3.47 10.69
C TYR A 15 41.82 2.01 10.45
N ILE A 16 42.20 1.50 9.28
CA ILE A 16 41.90 0.15 8.83
C ILE A 16 43.23 -0.53 8.49
N CYS A 17 43.44 -1.72 9.03
CA CYS A 17 44.59 -2.54 8.68
C CYS A 17 44.39 -3.15 7.29
N GLU A 18 45.22 -2.77 6.33
CA GLU A 18 45.31 -3.49 5.05
C GLU A 18 46.07 -4.80 5.27
N THR A 19 45.54 -5.90 4.75
CA THR A 19 46.20 -7.21 4.86
C THR A 19 47.32 -7.28 3.82
N ASN A 20 48.57 -7.13 4.27
CA ASN A 20 49.72 -7.34 3.41
C ASN A 20 50.10 -8.83 3.46
N SER A 21 49.67 -9.62 2.48
CA SER A 21 50.01 -11.05 2.38
C SER A 21 51.48 -11.31 1.98
N ALA A 22 52.34 -10.29 1.94
CA ALA A 22 53.70 -10.40 1.39
C ALA A 22 54.77 -10.90 2.39
N ALA A 23 54.42 -11.26 3.62
CA ALA A 23 55.42 -11.64 4.63
C ALA A 23 55.52 -13.14 4.94
N GLU A 24 54.55 -13.97 4.56
CA GLU A 24 54.61 -15.41 4.83
C GLU A 24 54.06 -16.19 3.61
N ASP A 25 54.93 -17.02 3.06
CA ASP A 25 54.73 -18.02 1.98
C ASP A 25 54.81 -17.61 0.51
N HIS A 26 55.67 -18.35 -0.22
CA HIS A 26 55.91 -18.32 -1.66
C HIS A 26 54.78 -18.94 -2.49
N SER A 27 53.52 -18.62 -2.16
CA SER A 27 52.36 -19.16 -2.88
C SER A 27 51.48 -18.03 -3.39
N MET A 28 51.58 -17.79 -4.70
CA MET A 28 50.70 -16.97 -5.55
C MET A 28 50.43 -15.56 -5.03
N ALA A 29 50.91 -14.54 -5.76
CA ALA A 29 50.62 -13.14 -5.50
C ALA A 29 49.10 -12.88 -5.46
N ALA A 30 48.50 -13.00 -4.27
CA ALA A 30 47.17 -12.48 -4.00
C ALA A 30 47.28 -10.96 -4.00
N GLU A 31 46.51 -10.30 -4.85
CA GLU A 31 46.44 -8.83 -4.86
C GLU A 31 46.11 -8.34 -3.45
N ALA A 32 46.97 -7.47 -2.91
CA ALA A 32 46.74 -6.86 -1.62
C ALA A 32 45.39 -6.10 -1.66
N SER A 33 44.43 -6.53 -0.84
CA SER A 33 43.11 -5.91 -0.79
C SER A 33 43.25 -4.49 -0.23
N SER A 34 42.96 -3.48 -1.06
CA SER A 34 42.97 -2.08 -0.61
C SER A 34 41.94 -1.84 0.50
N TRP A 35 42.16 -0.84 1.35
CA TRP A 35 41.20 -0.46 2.41
C TRP A 35 39.77 -0.23 1.89
N ARG A 36 39.60 0.23 0.65
CA ARG A 36 38.28 0.42 0.01
C ARG A 36 37.59 -0.90 -0.28
N GLN A 37 38.36 -1.89 -0.75
CA GLN A 37 37.86 -3.23 -1.03
C GLN A 37 37.51 -3.96 0.27
N ILE A 38 38.36 -3.87 1.30
CA ILE A 38 38.07 -4.42 2.62
C ILE A 38 36.78 -3.82 3.20
N LEU A 39 36.60 -2.49 3.14
CA LEU A 39 35.34 -1.87 3.55
C LEU A 39 34.15 -2.30 2.68
N GLY A 40 34.34 -2.39 1.37
CA GLY A 40 33.30 -2.84 0.44
C GLY A 40 32.86 -4.26 0.74
N GLU A 41 33.80 -5.17 1.00
CA GLU A 41 33.56 -6.55 1.37
C GLU A 41 32.95 -6.68 2.77
N VAL A 42 33.33 -5.86 3.75
CA VAL A 42 32.68 -5.83 5.08
C VAL A 42 31.25 -5.31 5.01
N LEU A 43 31.00 -4.27 4.20
CA LEU A 43 29.66 -3.73 3.97
C LEU A 43 28.79 -4.71 3.17
N ALA A 44 29.39 -5.47 2.25
CA ALA A 44 28.71 -6.50 1.48
C ALA A 44 28.56 -7.82 2.24
N ALA A 45 29.44 -8.10 3.21
CA ALA A 45 29.36 -9.26 4.06
C ALA A 45 28.12 -9.14 4.93
N LYS A 46 27.17 -10.04 4.71
CA LYS A 46 26.08 -10.33 5.66
C LYS A 46 26.70 -11.00 6.89
N GLY A 47 27.41 -10.22 7.70
CA GLY A 47 28.35 -10.69 8.73
C GLY A 47 27.83 -10.65 10.17
N ALA A 48 26.54 -10.39 10.37
CA ALA A 48 25.86 -10.77 11.61
C ALA A 48 24.99 -11.98 11.27
N GLU A 49 25.13 -13.07 12.03
CA GLU A 49 24.07 -14.07 12.07
C GLU A 49 22.78 -13.31 12.37
N GLN A 50 21.82 -13.37 11.44
CA GLN A 50 20.53 -12.74 11.66
C GLN A 50 19.99 -13.30 12.97
N THR A 51 19.68 -12.41 13.90
CA THR A 51 19.11 -12.84 15.16
C THR A 51 17.86 -13.67 14.87
N ALA A 52 17.53 -14.63 15.74
CA ALA A 52 16.30 -15.43 15.55
C ALA A 52 15.05 -14.54 15.39
N HIS A 53 15.07 -13.33 15.97
CA HIS A 53 14.05 -12.31 15.78
C HIS A 53 14.05 -11.69 14.38
N GLU A 54 15.21 -11.38 13.80
CA GLU A 54 15.33 -10.88 12.42
C GLU A 54 14.90 -11.92 11.39
N VAL A 55 15.32 -13.18 11.55
CA VAL A 55 14.88 -14.28 10.68
C VAL A 55 13.38 -14.45 10.79
N ARG A 56 12.84 -14.52 12.00
CA ARG A 56 11.39 -14.63 12.22
C ARG A 56 10.65 -13.43 11.63
N ALA A 57 11.15 -12.20 11.80
CA ALA A 57 10.54 -11.00 11.24
C ALA A 57 10.57 -11.01 9.71
N ALA A 58 11.69 -11.44 9.10
CA ALA A 58 11.82 -11.54 7.66
C ALA A 58 10.91 -12.63 7.07
N GLU A 59 10.85 -13.80 7.68
CA GLU A 59 9.95 -14.88 7.26
C GLU A 59 8.48 -14.52 7.50
N THR A 60 8.16 -13.85 8.60
CA THR A 60 6.80 -13.31 8.83
C THR A 60 6.45 -12.26 7.77
N ALA A 61 7.37 -11.35 7.46
CA ALA A 61 7.14 -10.34 6.42
C ALA A 61 6.98 -10.95 5.02
N LYS A 62 7.66 -12.06 4.72
CA LYS A 62 7.45 -12.81 3.47
C LYS A 62 6.10 -13.53 3.45
N ALA A 63 5.65 -14.05 4.59
CA ALA A 63 4.38 -14.75 4.71
C ALA A 63 3.16 -13.80 4.76
N ASP A 64 3.32 -12.61 5.33
CA ASP A 64 2.28 -11.57 5.48
C ASP A 64 2.19 -10.70 4.20
N THR A 65 1.81 -11.31 3.07
CA THR A 65 1.47 -10.55 1.87
C THR A 65 0.16 -9.81 2.05
N LEU A 66 0.00 -8.65 1.40
CA LEU A 66 -1.27 -7.93 1.40
C LEU A 66 -2.41 -8.76 0.82
N GLN A 67 -2.12 -9.67 -0.12
CA GLN A 67 -3.10 -10.63 -0.64
C GLN A 67 -3.70 -11.48 0.50
N ARG A 68 -2.84 -12.07 1.32
CA ARG A 68 -3.24 -12.94 2.43
C ARG A 68 -3.95 -12.15 3.53
N LEU A 69 -3.40 -10.99 3.91
CA LEU A 69 -3.98 -10.14 4.93
C LEU A 69 -5.36 -9.60 4.53
N ALA A 70 -5.57 -9.29 3.25
CA ALA A 70 -6.88 -8.90 2.73
C ALA A 70 -7.90 -10.04 2.86
N ALA A 71 -7.54 -11.26 2.48
CA ALA A 71 -8.40 -12.43 2.62
C ALA A 71 -8.74 -12.73 4.10
N GLU A 72 -7.76 -12.61 5.00
CA GLU A 72 -7.96 -12.78 6.44
C GLU A 72 -8.89 -11.70 7.01
N TYR A 73 -8.69 -10.44 6.61
CA TYR A 73 -9.57 -9.34 6.98
C TYR A 73 -11.01 -9.58 6.50
N ASP A 74 -11.19 -9.94 5.23
CA ASP A 74 -12.51 -10.17 4.65
C ASP A 74 -13.28 -11.28 5.36
N TYR A 75 -12.60 -12.36 5.72
CA TYR A 75 -13.18 -13.44 6.52
C TYR A 75 -13.67 -12.95 7.88
N LEU A 76 -12.80 -12.27 8.64
CA LEU A 76 -13.16 -11.75 9.97
C LEU A 76 -14.24 -10.69 9.91
N ALA A 77 -14.17 -9.80 8.92
CA ALA A 77 -15.17 -8.76 8.69
C ALA A 77 -16.53 -9.36 8.29
N GLN A 78 -16.55 -10.45 7.54
CA GLN A 78 -17.76 -11.18 7.21
C GLN A 78 -18.37 -11.85 8.45
N LEU A 79 -17.53 -12.43 9.32
CA LEU A 79 -17.98 -13.02 10.59
C LEU A 79 -18.62 -11.97 11.50
N ALA A 80 -17.94 -10.84 11.69
CA ALA A 80 -18.46 -9.73 12.49
C ALA A 80 -19.76 -9.15 11.90
N ALA A 81 -19.82 -8.98 10.58
CA ALA A 81 -21.03 -8.51 9.92
C ALA A 81 -22.21 -9.49 10.06
N ALA A 82 -21.96 -10.80 10.06
CA ALA A 82 -22.98 -11.81 10.27
C ALA A 82 -23.56 -11.75 11.69
N GLU A 83 -22.72 -11.59 12.70
CA GLU A 83 -23.15 -11.38 14.09
C GLU A 83 -23.94 -10.08 14.25
N HIS A 84 -23.45 -9.00 13.64
CA HIS A 84 -24.10 -7.70 13.66
C HIS A 84 -25.48 -7.75 12.99
N LEU A 85 -25.60 -8.38 11.81
CA LEU A 85 -26.87 -8.55 11.12
C LEU A 85 -27.83 -9.42 11.94
N THR A 86 -27.34 -10.52 12.50
CA THR A 86 -28.15 -11.42 13.33
C THR A 86 -28.76 -10.66 14.51
N LYS A 87 -27.96 -9.87 15.23
CA LYS A 87 -28.44 -9.02 16.32
C LYS A 87 -29.44 -7.96 15.86
N ALA A 88 -29.19 -7.33 14.72
CA ALA A 88 -30.11 -6.34 14.16
C ALA A 88 -31.47 -6.96 13.82
N VAL A 89 -31.49 -8.17 13.24
CA VAL A 89 -32.72 -8.94 12.99
C VAL A 89 -33.39 -9.33 14.31
N THR A 90 -32.64 -9.86 15.28
CA THR A 90 -33.19 -10.28 16.58
C THR A 90 -33.91 -9.15 17.31
N LYS A 91 -33.41 -7.91 17.22
CA LYS A 91 -34.05 -6.74 17.84
C LYS A 91 -35.42 -6.40 17.24
N VAL A 92 -35.66 -6.74 15.97
CA VAL A 92 -36.89 -6.39 15.24
C VAL A 92 -37.85 -7.59 15.20
N THR A 93 -37.35 -8.78 14.88
CA THR A 93 -38.14 -10.01 14.73
C THR A 93 -37.25 -11.23 15.03
N PRO A 94 -37.18 -11.69 16.29
CA PRO A 94 -36.37 -12.85 16.69
C PRO A 94 -36.64 -14.11 15.86
N ASP A 95 -37.91 -14.38 15.56
CA ASP A 95 -38.35 -15.59 14.84
C ASP A 95 -37.94 -15.62 13.37
N ALA A 96 -37.48 -14.49 12.82
CA ALA A 96 -36.98 -14.43 11.45
C ALA A 96 -35.55 -14.94 11.32
N VAL A 97 -34.75 -14.94 12.40
CA VAL A 97 -33.31 -15.24 12.34
C VAL A 97 -33.02 -16.62 11.71
N PRO A 98 -33.62 -17.74 12.17
CA PRO A 98 -33.27 -19.06 11.62
C PRO A 98 -33.62 -19.15 10.13
N ARG A 99 -34.80 -18.67 9.75
CA ARG A 99 -35.27 -18.67 8.35
C ARG A 99 -34.37 -17.86 7.42
N LEU A 100 -33.87 -16.71 7.88
CA LEU A 100 -32.97 -15.89 7.09
C LEU A 100 -31.57 -16.51 6.99
N GLN A 101 -31.09 -17.17 8.04
CA GLN A 101 -29.78 -17.85 8.04
C GLN A 101 -29.76 -19.11 7.17
N GLU A 102 -30.88 -19.82 7.05
CA GLU A 102 -31.05 -20.97 6.17
C GLU A 102 -31.14 -20.59 4.67
N SER A 103 -31.36 -19.31 4.36
CA SER A 103 -31.44 -18.86 2.98
C SER A 103 -30.10 -19.01 2.25
N PRO A 104 -30.09 -19.49 0.99
CA PRO A 104 -28.90 -19.46 0.13
C PRO A 104 -28.32 -18.06 -0.07
N SER A 105 -29.15 -17.02 0.09
CA SER A 105 -28.76 -15.62 -0.05
C SER A 105 -28.16 -15.02 1.24
N TRP A 106 -28.04 -15.78 2.34
CA TRP A 106 -27.55 -15.27 3.62
C TRP A 106 -26.17 -14.62 3.50
N GLY A 107 -25.19 -15.31 2.91
CA GLY A 107 -23.83 -14.79 2.76
C GLY A 107 -23.76 -13.50 1.94
N ALA A 108 -24.52 -13.43 0.84
CA ALA A 108 -24.63 -12.22 0.02
C ALA A 108 -25.32 -11.07 0.77
N GLY A 109 -26.34 -11.39 1.57
CA GLY A 109 -27.03 -10.46 2.45
C GLY A 109 -26.11 -9.87 3.53
N VAL A 110 -25.31 -10.70 4.19
CA VAL A 110 -24.29 -10.25 5.17
C VAL A 110 -23.27 -9.32 4.51
N ALA A 111 -22.75 -9.69 3.34
CA ALA A 111 -21.78 -8.87 2.63
C ALA A 111 -22.37 -7.52 2.18
N ALA A 112 -23.65 -7.48 1.81
CA ALA A 112 -24.35 -6.25 1.45
C ALA A 112 -24.75 -5.42 2.68
N TRP A 113 -25.10 -6.06 3.79
CA TRP A 113 -25.33 -5.41 5.09
C TRP A 113 -24.07 -4.68 5.54
N ARG A 114 -22.90 -5.35 5.51
CA ARG A 114 -21.60 -4.76 5.83
C ARG A 114 -21.37 -3.45 5.07
N ARG A 115 -21.53 -3.50 3.75
CA ARG A 115 -21.38 -2.34 2.86
C ARG A 115 -22.43 -1.26 3.13
N ALA A 116 -23.68 -1.64 3.34
CA ALA A 116 -24.77 -0.71 3.62
C ALA A 116 -24.56 0.03 4.94
N VAL A 117 -24.11 -0.67 6.00
CA VAL A 117 -23.80 -0.08 7.30
C VAL A 117 -22.61 0.87 7.22
N ALA A 118 -21.53 0.47 6.53
CA ALA A 118 -20.36 1.32 6.29
C ALA A 118 -20.70 2.60 5.50
N THR A 119 -21.69 2.53 4.61
CA THR A 119 -22.16 3.70 3.84
C THR A 119 -23.11 4.58 4.65
N ASN A 120 -24.12 3.96 5.27
CA ASN A 120 -25.20 4.63 5.98
C ASN A 120 -25.89 3.66 6.94
N ALA A 121 -25.38 3.57 8.18
CA ALA A 121 -25.92 2.69 9.21
C ALA A 121 -27.43 2.90 9.46
N ALA A 122 -27.88 4.14 9.58
CA ALA A 122 -29.29 4.45 9.82
C ALA A 122 -30.19 4.09 8.62
N GLY A 123 -29.69 4.24 7.38
CA GLY A 123 -30.37 3.82 6.16
C GLY A 123 -30.47 2.31 6.04
N ALA A 124 -29.39 1.59 6.35
CA ALA A 124 -29.35 0.14 6.37
C ALA A 124 -30.36 -0.43 7.37
N GLN A 125 -30.39 0.12 8.59
CA GLN A 125 -31.32 -0.29 9.64
C GLN A 125 -32.79 -0.09 9.24
N ARG A 126 -33.14 1.09 8.71
CA ARG A 126 -34.51 1.37 8.23
C ARG A 126 -34.94 0.41 7.12
N VAL A 127 -34.03 0.07 6.21
CA VAL A 127 -34.30 -0.87 5.12
C VAL A 127 -34.52 -2.29 5.65
N LEU A 128 -33.73 -2.71 6.64
CA LEU A 128 -33.90 -4.00 7.31
C LEU A 128 -35.25 -4.07 8.01
N GLU A 129 -35.58 -3.09 8.85
CA GLU A 129 -36.86 -3.02 9.57
C GLU A 129 -38.06 -3.03 8.61
N ALA A 130 -38.02 -2.21 7.56
CA ALA A 130 -39.09 -2.18 6.56
C ALA A 130 -39.25 -3.52 5.83
N ALA A 131 -38.16 -4.24 5.57
CA ALA A 131 -38.20 -5.56 4.95
C ALA A 131 -38.69 -6.66 5.90
N LEU A 132 -38.42 -6.56 7.20
CA LEU A 132 -38.89 -7.52 8.20
C LEU A 132 -40.37 -7.32 8.54
N HIS A 133 -40.84 -6.07 8.65
CA HIS A 133 -42.25 -5.77 8.90
C HIS A 133 -43.15 -6.05 7.69
N HIS A 134 -42.62 -5.88 6.47
CA HIS A 134 -43.35 -6.09 5.23
C HIS A 134 -42.56 -7.03 4.30
N PRO A 135 -42.50 -8.33 4.63
CA PRO A 135 -41.71 -9.32 3.92
C PRO A 135 -42.13 -9.50 2.45
N GLY A 136 -43.41 -9.24 2.14
CA GLY A 136 -44.02 -9.56 0.85
C GLY A 136 -44.13 -11.06 0.63
N ASP A 137 -44.42 -11.46 -0.61
CA ASP A 137 -44.69 -12.87 -0.97
C ASP A 137 -43.48 -13.59 -1.60
N ALA A 138 -42.28 -13.02 -1.44
CA ALA A 138 -41.08 -13.60 -2.02
C ALA A 138 -40.67 -14.89 -1.30
N GLN A 139 -40.37 -15.94 -2.06
CA GLN A 139 -39.92 -17.21 -1.50
C GLN A 139 -38.58 -17.08 -0.74
N ASP A 140 -37.63 -16.29 -1.26
CA ASP A 140 -36.37 -15.95 -0.59
C ASP A 140 -36.39 -14.51 -0.08
N HIS A 141 -36.77 -14.34 1.18
CA HIS A 141 -36.81 -13.05 1.87
C HIS A 141 -35.41 -12.42 2.01
N MET A 142 -34.37 -13.23 2.20
CA MET A 142 -32.99 -12.70 2.28
C MET A 142 -32.52 -12.16 0.94
N ALA A 143 -32.92 -12.74 -0.19
CA ALA A 143 -32.61 -12.19 -1.50
C ALA A 143 -33.19 -10.78 -1.68
N VAL A 144 -34.42 -10.55 -1.21
CA VAL A 144 -35.07 -9.23 -1.23
C VAL A 144 -34.32 -8.25 -0.34
N ILE A 145 -34.00 -8.65 0.90
CA ILE A 145 -33.23 -7.83 1.84
C ILE A 145 -31.86 -7.46 1.25
N HIS A 146 -31.14 -8.44 0.70
CA HIS A 146 -29.87 -8.25 -0.02
C HIS A 146 -30.00 -7.21 -1.14
N ALA A 147 -31.01 -7.34 -2.02
CA ALA A 147 -31.22 -6.40 -3.10
C ALA A 147 -31.48 -4.96 -2.60
N ARG A 148 -32.18 -4.82 -1.47
CA ARG A 148 -32.43 -3.50 -0.85
C ARG A 148 -31.16 -2.93 -0.19
N PHE A 149 -30.35 -3.75 0.48
CA PHE A 149 -29.05 -3.32 1.01
C PHE A 149 -28.12 -2.80 -0.08
N ARG A 150 -28.09 -3.46 -1.24
CA ARG A 150 -27.30 -2.98 -2.39
C ARG A 150 -27.71 -1.59 -2.88
N ARG A 151 -28.98 -1.20 -2.73
CA ARG A 151 -29.44 0.15 -3.06
C ARG A 151 -28.94 1.20 -2.06
N VAL A 152 -28.83 0.84 -0.78
CA VAL A 152 -28.22 1.73 0.23
C VAL A 152 -26.72 1.91 -0.03
N ALA A 153 -26.06 0.82 -0.42
CA ALA A 153 -24.64 0.80 -0.73
C ALA A 153 -24.31 1.23 -2.18
N SER A 154 -25.24 1.80 -2.95
CA SER A 154 -25.03 2.11 -4.38
C SER A 154 -23.92 3.14 -4.62
N ASN A 155 -23.63 3.98 -3.61
CA ASN A 155 -22.56 4.97 -3.64
C ASN A 155 -21.30 4.50 -2.90
N PHE A 156 -21.26 3.25 -2.43
CA PHE A 156 -20.10 2.72 -1.74
C PHE A 156 -18.97 2.51 -2.74
N SER A 157 -17.90 3.27 -2.60
CA SER A 157 -16.65 2.97 -3.30
C SER A 157 -16.06 1.72 -2.66
N ALA A 158 -16.13 0.61 -3.39
CA ALA A 158 -15.52 -0.66 -2.99
C ALA A 158 -14.00 -0.62 -3.19
N GLU A 159 -13.34 0.46 -2.77
CA GLU A 159 -11.91 0.39 -2.54
C GLU A 159 -11.68 -0.46 -1.28
N PRO A 160 -11.11 -1.65 -1.40
CA PRO A 160 -10.98 -2.59 -0.27
C PRO A 160 -9.89 -2.16 0.71
N LEU A 161 -8.96 -1.30 0.26
CA LEU A 161 -8.03 -0.58 1.13
C LEU A 161 -8.71 0.59 1.87
N SER A 162 -9.86 1.06 1.38
CA SER A 162 -10.79 1.91 2.13
C SER A 162 -11.62 1.07 3.10
N ALA A 163 -11.92 -0.20 2.78
CA ALA A 163 -12.62 -1.12 3.68
C ALA A 163 -11.87 -1.43 4.98
N LEU A 164 -10.54 -1.23 5.02
CA LEU A 164 -9.75 -1.25 6.26
C LEU A 164 -10.11 -0.11 7.24
N LYS A 165 -10.75 0.95 6.75
CA LYS A 165 -11.26 2.08 7.55
C LYS A 165 -12.70 1.86 8.02
N ASP A 166 -13.39 0.84 7.51
CA ASP A 166 -14.77 0.57 7.89
C ASP A 166 -14.83 0.27 9.39
N GLU A 167 -15.59 1.04 10.16
CA GLU A 167 -15.79 0.71 11.57
C GLU A 167 -16.71 -0.51 11.66
N ILE A 168 -16.12 -1.69 11.88
CA ILE A 168 -16.87 -2.92 12.01
C ILE A 168 -17.42 -2.99 13.43
N SER A 169 -18.72 -2.79 13.56
CA SER A 169 -19.44 -3.02 14.82
C SER A 169 -19.34 -4.50 15.20
N CYS A 170 -18.57 -4.79 16.25
CA CYS A 170 -18.30 -6.14 16.73
C CYS A 170 -18.32 -6.18 18.26
N ASP A 171 -19.34 -6.79 18.86
CA ASP A 171 -19.45 -6.86 20.33
C ASP A 171 -18.48 -7.89 20.95
N ARG A 172 -18.00 -8.83 20.14
CA ARG A 172 -17.02 -9.84 20.56
C ARG A 172 -15.64 -9.20 20.66
N PRO A 173 -15.03 -9.14 21.87
CA PRO A 173 -13.73 -8.51 22.05
C PRO A 173 -12.61 -9.29 21.33
N ASP A 174 -12.67 -10.62 21.36
CA ASP A 174 -11.71 -11.49 20.67
C ASP A 174 -11.69 -11.26 19.16
N LEU A 175 -12.86 -11.17 18.53
CA LEU A 175 -12.99 -10.90 17.10
C LEU A 175 -12.55 -9.47 16.74
N ARG A 176 -12.87 -8.50 17.59
CA ARG A 176 -12.41 -7.12 17.44
C ARG A 176 -10.87 -7.05 17.48
N ASP A 177 -10.25 -7.73 18.43
CA ASP A 177 -8.80 -7.76 18.57
C ASP A 177 -8.13 -8.42 17.36
N MET A 178 -8.68 -9.52 16.84
CA MET A 178 -8.18 -10.16 15.61
C MET A 178 -8.26 -9.23 14.40
N ILE A 179 -9.39 -8.53 14.21
CA ILE A 179 -9.56 -7.54 13.13
C ILE A 179 -8.51 -6.43 13.24
N GLU A 180 -8.28 -5.91 14.45
CA GLU A 180 -7.31 -4.84 14.68
C GLU A 180 -5.86 -5.29 14.47
N GLN A 181 -5.53 -6.53 14.85
CA GLN A 181 -4.22 -7.13 14.55
C GLN A 181 -3.98 -7.25 13.04
N VAL A 182 -4.99 -7.66 12.26
CA VAL A 182 -4.88 -7.73 10.79
C VAL A 182 -4.71 -6.34 10.19
N ARG A 183 -5.45 -5.34 10.68
CA ARG A 183 -5.29 -3.94 10.25
C ARG A 183 -3.89 -3.42 10.51
N SER A 184 -3.37 -3.63 11.71
CA SER A 184 -2.01 -3.23 12.09
C SER A 184 -0.96 -3.89 11.20
N ARG A 185 -1.07 -5.20 10.96
CA ARG A 185 -0.18 -5.92 10.02
C ARG A 185 -0.28 -5.39 8.60
N THR A 186 -1.48 -5.05 8.15
CA THR A 186 -1.73 -4.48 6.81
C THR A 186 -1.07 -3.12 6.66
N VAL A 187 -1.20 -2.23 7.65
CA VAL A 187 -0.53 -0.92 7.66
C VAL A 187 0.98 -1.08 7.62
N ASN A 188 1.53 -1.99 8.44
CA ASN A 188 2.96 -2.27 8.48
C ASN A 188 3.48 -2.82 7.14
N ARG A 189 2.76 -3.79 6.54
CA ARG A 189 3.12 -4.36 5.24
C ARG A 189 3.12 -3.30 4.15
N ARG A 190 2.11 -2.41 4.11
CA ARG A 190 2.07 -1.29 3.15
C ARG A 190 3.27 -0.36 3.28
N ALA A 191 3.65 -0.01 4.51
CA ALA A 191 4.82 0.83 4.75
C ALA A 191 6.11 0.13 4.30
N LEU A 192 6.23 -1.18 4.58
CA LEU A 192 7.37 -2.00 4.18
C LEU A 192 7.51 -2.05 2.65
N VAL A 193 6.49 -2.51 1.92
CA VAL A 193 6.58 -2.66 0.44
C VAL A 193 6.82 -1.34 -0.27
N ALA A 194 6.27 -0.24 0.27
CA ALA A 194 6.50 1.10 -0.26
C ALA A 194 7.95 1.57 -0.04
N SER A 195 8.47 1.37 1.18
CA SER A 195 9.86 1.70 1.52
C SER A 195 10.84 0.89 0.67
N GLU A 196 10.59 -0.41 0.51
CA GLU A 196 11.40 -1.28 -0.35
C GLU A 196 11.39 -0.82 -1.81
N ALA A 197 10.22 -0.51 -2.37
CA ALA A 197 10.10 -0.03 -3.75
C ALA A 197 10.84 1.30 -3.97
N LEU A 198 10.75 2.23 -3.02
CA LEU A 198 11.41 3.54 -3.11
C LEU A 198 12.94 3.44 -2.95
N THR A 199 13.41 2.50 -2.14
CA THR A 199 14.84 2.31 -1.82
C THR A 199 15.53 1.48 -2.89
N LYS A 200 14.99 0.29 -3.21
CA LYS A 200 15.59 -0.65 -4.16
C LYS A 200 15.39 -0.22 -5.62
N ARG A 201 14.36 0.59 -5.90
CA ARG A 201 13.98 1.07 -7.25
C ARG A 201 14.01 -0.04 -8.31
N PRO A 202 13.20 -1.11 -8.13
CA PRO A 202 13.12 -2.21 -9.09
C PRO A 202 12.70 -1.73 -10.48
N SER A 203 12.90 -2.56 -11.51
CA SER A 203 12.68 -2.20 -12.92
C SER A 203 11.30 -1.60 -13.22
N TRP A 204 10.24 -2.05 -12.55
CA TRP A 204 8.89 -1.50 -12.71
C TRP A 204 8.77 -0.06 -12.17
N VAL A 205 9.54 0.30 -11.13
CA VAL A 205 9.63 1.69 -10.63
C VAL A 205 10.35 2.57 -11.64
N LEU A 206 11.41 2.06 -12.28
CA LEU A 206 12.10 2.77 -13.36
C LEU A 206 11.18 2.98 -14.57
N ALA A 207 10.41 1.95 -14.96
CA ALA A 207 9.41 2.04 -16.01
C ALA A 207 8.30 3.05 -15.67
N LEU A 208 7.84 3.07 -14.42
CA LEU A 208 6.88 4.07 -13.94
C LEU A 208 7.47 5.48 -14.01
N ARG A 209 8.74 5.67 -13.64
CA ARG A 209 9.44 6.95 -13.75
C ARG A 209 9.56 7.41 -15.20
N ALA A 210 9.89 6.51 -16.12
CA ALA A 210 9.98 6.81 -17.55
C ALA A 210 8.61 7.26 -18.11
N ARG A 211 7.52 6.61 -17.71
CA ARG A 211 6.15 7.01 -18.09
C ARG A 211 5.74 8.38 -17.58
N LEU A 212 6.21 8.75 -16.40
CA LEU A 212 5.80 9.95 -15.67
C LEU A 212 6.72 11.16 -15.87
N GLY A 213 7.93 10.95 -16.40
CA GLY A 213 8.94 11.99 -16.58
C GLY A 213 9.68 12.36 -15.28
N THR A 214 10.63 13.30 -15.41
CA THR A 214 11.53 13.70 -14.31
C THR A 214 11.01 14.86 -13.47
N THR A 215 10.02 15.60 -13.94
CA THR A 215 9.53 16.86 -13.36
C THR A 215 8.51 16.69 -12.23
N ILE A 216 8.15 15.45 -11.86
CA ILE A 216 7.19 15.20 -10.78
C ILE A 216 7.80 15.54 -9.42
N ALA A 217 7.03 16.30 -8.63
CA ALA A 217 7.33 16.62 -7.23
C ALA A 217 7.63 15.34 -6.41
N PRO A 218 8.68 15.32 -5.58
CA PRO A 218 9.09 14.12 -4.83
C PRO A 218 7.98 13.46 -4.01
N SER A 219 7.09 14.26 -3.41
CA SER A 219 5.95 13.77 -2.61
C SER A 219 4.90 13.03 -3.46
N ARG A 220 4.56 13.57 -4.65
CA ARG A 220 3.64 12.91 -5.59
C ARG A 220 4.24 11.64 -6.17
N TRP A 221 5.54 11.67 -6.45
CA TRP A 221 6.29 10.48 -6.87
C TRP A 221 6.28 9.39 -5.79
N ALA A 222 6.56 9.75 -4.54
CA ALA A 222 6.52 8.80 -3.43
C ALA A 222 5.12 8.20 -3.22
N ALA A 223 4.08 9.02 -3.35
CA ALA A 223 2.68 8.56 -3.24
C ALA A 223 2.34 7.52 -4.31
N ILE A 224 2.60 7.80 -5.59
CA ILE A 224 2.24 6.85 -6.67
C ILE A 224 3.06 5.56 -6.62
N VAL A 225 4.33 5.61 -6.21
CA VAL A 225 5.15 4.40 -6.00
C VAL A 225 4.59 3.55 -4.86
N ARG A 226 4.17 4.18 -3.75
CA ARG A 226 3.52 3.48 -2.63
C ARG A 226 2.21 2.83 -3.04
N ASP A 227 1.39 3.54 -3.81
CA ASP A 227 0.09 3.04 -4.25
C ASP A 227 0.26 1.87 -5.22
N ALA A 228 1.19 1.98 -6.18
CA ALA A 228 1.57 0.89 -7.08
C ALA A 228 2.19 -0.30 -6.34
N ALA A 229 3.10 -0.09 -5.37
CA ALA A 229 3.69 -1.18 -4.59
C ALA A 229 2.64 -1.92 -3.75
N THR A 230 1.71 -1.18 -3.15
CA THR A 230 0.57 -1.74 -2.41
C THR A 230 -0.29 -2.60 -3.32
N TYR A 231 -0.65 -2.08 -4.49
CA TYR A 231 -1.45 -2.81 -5.48
C TYR A 231 -0.75 -4.09 -5.95
N ARG A 232 0.55 -4.01 -6.26
CA ARG A 232 1.32 -5.17 -6.69
C ARG A 232 1.40 -6.26 -5.62
N ASP A 233 1.68 -5.90 -4.37
CA ASP A 233 1.76 -6.87 -3.26
C ASP A 233 0.40 -7.50 -2.95
N ARG A 234 -0.67 -6.73 -3.14
CA ARG A 234 -2.05 -7.20 -2.95
C ARG A 234 -2.47 -8.24 -3.99
N TRP A 235 -2.13 -8.00 -5.26
CA TRP A 235 -2.55 -8.86 -6.37
C TRP A 235 -1.47 -9.88 -6.78
N GLY A 236 -0.41 -10.04 -5.97
CA GLY A 236 0.66 -11.00 -6.22
C GLY A 236 1.44 -10.74 -7.51
N ILE A 237 1.60 -9.47 -7.91
CA ILE A 237 2.20 -9.09 -9.19
C ILE A 237 3.73 -9.12 -9.09
N ASP A 238 4.34 -10.08 -9.78
CA ASP A 238 5.77 -10.33 -9.82
C ASP A 238 6.46 -9.81 -11.11
N THR A 239 5.69 -9.29 -12.07
CA THR A 239 6.22 -8.80 -13.35
C THR A 239 7.28 -7.73 -13.17
N GLN A 240 8.42 -7.85 -13.86
CA GLN A 240 9.57 -6.98 -13.61
C GLN A 240 9.40 -5.57 -14.17
N THR A 241 8.75 -5.39 -15.33
CA THR A 241 8.77 -4.14 -16.08
C THR A 241 7.42 -3.43 -16.14
N GLU A 242 6.31 -4.14 -15.93
CA GLU A 242 4.97 -3.58 -15.97
C GLU A 242 4.58 -3.01 -14.61
N PRO A 243 4.46 -1.67 -14.42
CA PRO A 243 4.21 -1.08 -13.10
C PRO A 243 2.98 -1.61 -12.39
N LEU A 244 1.91 -1.87 -13.13
CA LEU A 244 0.64 -2.39 -12.63
C LEU A 244 0.40 -3.85 -13.05
N GLY A 245 1.42 -4.54 -13.57
CA GLY A 245 1.27 -5.91 -14.08
C GLY A 245 0.36 -6.04 -15.31
N PRO A 246 -0.04 -7.29 -15.64
CA PRO A 246 -0.89 -7.56 -16.79
C PRO A 246 -2.30 -7.02 -16.58
N VAL A 247 -3.05 -6.84 -17.67
CA VAL A 247 -4.46 -6.47 -17.59
C VAL A 247 -5.24 -7.62 -16.94
N PRO A 248 -5.99 -7.38 -15.85
CA PRO A 248 -6.78 -8.41 -15.19
C PRO A 248 -7.84 -8.98 -16.12
N SER A 249 -8.25 -10.21 -15.84
CA SER A 249 -9.34 -10.83 -16.56
C SER A 249 -10.68 -10.14 -16.28
N GLY A 250 -11.66 -10.23 -17.19
CA GLY A 250 -12.94 -9.53 -17.06
C GLY A 250 -13.82 -9.95 -15.87
N TYR A 251 -13.50 -11.08 -15.22
CA TYR A 251 -14.20 -11.54 -14.01
C TYR A 251 -13.56 -11.02 -12.71
N GLU A 252 -12.32 -10.52 -12.74
CA GLU A 252 -11.61 -9.93 -11.60
C GLU A 252 -11.94 -8.45 -11.42
N ARG A 253 -13.24 -8.14 -11.32
CA ARG A 253 -13.75 -6.75 -11.34
C ARG A 253 -13.08 -5.82 -10.34
N GLU A 254 -12.75 -6.32 -9.16
CA GLU A 254 -12.10 -5.56 -8.08
C GLU A 254 -10.68 -5.13 -8.46
N GLN A 255 -9.89 -6.06 -9.00
CA GLN A 255 -8.55 -5.77 -9.52
C GLN A 255 -8.60 -4.82 -10.71
N THR A 256 -9.58 -5.00 -11.61
CA THR A 256 -9.81 -4.11 -12.75
C THR A 256 -10.09 -2.69 -12.28
N GLN A 257 -11.00 -2.51 -11.32
CA GLN A 257 -11.37 -1.19 -10.82
C GLN A 257 -10.19 -0.47 -10.15
N GLU A 258 -9.45 -1.15 -9.26
CA GLU A 258 -8.26 -0.58 -8.62
C GLU A 258 -7.18 -0.21 -9.63
N ARG A 259 -6.99 -1.05 -10.65
CA ARG A 259 -6.07 -0.76 -11.74
C ARG A 259 -6.49 0.50 -12.48
N GLU A 260 -7.77 0.61 -12.87
CA GLU A 260 -8.29 1.76 -13.59
C GLU A 260 -8.13 3.06 -12.78
N ASP A 261 -8.32 3.00 -11.47
CA ASP A 261 -8.16 4.13 -10.56
C ASP A 261 -6.70 4.60 -10.52
N LEU A 262 -5.75 3.67 -10.40
CA LEU A 262 -4.31 3.95 -10.50
C LEU A 262 -3.92 4.47 -11.88
N GLU A 263 -4.47 3.92 -12.96
CA GLU A 263 -4.23 4.40 -14.31
C GLU A 263 -4.77 5.81 -14.54
N ARG A 264 -5.94 6.15 -13.97
CA ARG A 264 -6.48 7.53 -13.97
C ARG A 264 -5.55 8.47 -13.21
N GLN A 265 -5.05 8.06 -12.04
CA GLN A 265 -4.10 8.83 -11.25
C GLN A 265 -2.80 9.08 -12.03
N ILE A 266 -2.20 8.04 -12.63
CA ILE A 266 -1.00 8.15 -13.46
C ILE A 266 -1.22 9.11 -14.63
N ARG A 267 -2.33 8.96 -15.38
CA ARG A 267 -2.66 9.85 -16.50
C ARG A 267 -2.81 11.31 -16.06
N SER A 268 -3.45 11.56 -14.92
CA SER A 268 -3.58 12.91 -14.38
C SER A 268 -2.22 13.55 -14.07
N MET A 269 -1.27 12.76 -13.57
CA MET A 269 0.09 13.23 -13.28
C MET A 269 0.88 13.54 -14.55
N GLN A 270 0.76 12.71 -15.60
CA GLN A 270 1.38 12.95 -16.91
C GLN A 270 0.90 14.27 -17.54
N ASN A 271 -0.40 14.52 -17.49
CA ASN A 271 -0.99 15.74 -18.04
C ASN A 271 -0.55 16.99 -17.23
N GLY A 272 -0.49 16.87 -15.91
CA GLY A 272 0.03 17.95 -15.04
C GLY A 272 1.50 18.27 -15.29
N THR A 273 2.34 17.27 -15.56
CA THR A 273 3.75 17.50 -15.95
C THR A 273 3.88 18.15 -17.32
N ALA A 274 3.06 17.76 -18.29
CA ALA A 274 3.08 18.33 -19.64
C ALA A 274 2.70 19.82 -19.62
N GLN A 275 1.67 20.19 -18.86
CA GLN A 275 1.26 21.59 -18.70
C GLN A 275 2.35 22.46 -18.03
N ALA A 276 3.03 21.93 -17.01
CA ALA A 276 4.14 22.63 -16.35
C ALA A 276 5.35 22.83 -17.28
N SER A 277 5.68 21.85 -18.13
CA SER A 277 6.74 22.00 -19.13
C SER A 277 6.42 23.02 -20.21
N VAL A 278 5.16 23.12 -20.64
CA VAL A 278 4.72 24.12 -21.63
C VAL A 278 4.81 25.53 -21.06
N GLN A 279 4.39 25.75 -19.81
CA GLN A 279 4.54 27.05 -19.13
C GLN A 279 6.00 27.49 -18.97
N ASN A 280 6.91 26.57 -18.62
CA ASN A 280 8.34 26.88 -18.53
C ASN A 280 8.99 27.18 -19.89
N HIS A 281 8.42 26.72 -21.00
CA HIS A 281 8.96 26.98 -22.34
C HIS A 281 8.45 28.30 -22.94
N ILE A 282 7.34 28.85 -22.44
CA ILE A 282 6.72 30.10 -22.94
C ILE A 282 7.34 31.35 -22.29
N MET A 283 8.08 31.23 -21.18
CA MET A 283 8.83 32.34 -20.58
C MET A 283 10.29 32.36 -21.06
N PRO A 284 10.71 33.25 -21.97
CA PRO A 284 12.13 33.49 -22.17
C PRO A 284 12.74 34.16 -20.92
N PRO A 285 14.03 33.91 -20.60
CA PRO A 285 14.70 34.61 -19.51
C PRO A 285 14.70 36.11 -19.79
N ALA A 286 14.31 36.92 -18.81
CA ALA A 286 14.34 38.37 -18.90
C ALA A 286 15.77 38.84 -19.22
N PRO A 287 15.95 39.81 -20.13
CA PRO A 287 17.28 40.31 -20.46
C PRO A 287 17.90 40.98 -19.22
N ILE A 288 19.18 40.68 -18.98
CA ILE A 288 19.99 41.30 -17.94
C ILE A 288 20.09 42.80 -18.26
N ALA A 289 19.42 43.64 -17.46
CA ALA A 289 19.53 45.08 -17.58
C ALA A 289 20.90 45.54 -17.03
N HIS A 290 21.80 45.92 -17.93
CA HIS A 290 22.99 46.67 -17.55
C HIS A 290 22.57 48.11 -17.22
N ASN A 291 22.68 48.50 -15.95
CA ASN A 291 22.54 49.90 -15.55
C ASN A 291 23.65 50.75 -16.18
N PRO A 292 23.35 51.87 -16.83
CA PRO A 292 24.38 52.79 -17.31
C PRO A 292 25.03 53.52 -16.14
N LEU A 293 26.35 53.67 -16.22
CA LEU A 293 27.17 54.47 -15.29
C LEU A 293 26.79 55.94 -15.39
N THR A 294 26.42 56.56 -14.27
CA THR A 294 26.11 57.98 -14.17
C THR A 294 27.36 58.82 -14.42
N ALA A 295 27.39 59.56 -15.53
CA ALA A 295 28.42 60.56 -15.80
C ALA A 295 28.14 61.82 -14.96
N VAL A 296 28.99 62.08 -13.97
CA VAL A 296 29.04 63.38 -13.28
C VAL A 296 30.26 64.13 -13.81
N GLY A 297 30.01 65.01 -14.77
CA GLY A 297 30.96 66.02 -15.26
C GLY A 297 30.62 67.39 -14.67
N PRO A 298 31.62 68.26 -14.43
CA PRO A 298 31.49 69.41 -13.53
C PRO A 298 31.02 70.66 -14.27
N SER A 299 30.36 71.58 -13.58
CA SER A 299 30.28 73.00 -14.01
C SER A 299 29.92 73.90 -12.83
N LEU A 300 30.95 74.67 -12.42
CA LEU A 300 30.96 76.08 -11.97
C LEU A 300 29.93 76.58 -10.95
#